data_AF-A0A529SJB0-F1
#
_entry.id   AF-A0A529SJB0-F1
#
_cell.length_a   1.000
_cell.length_b   1.000
_cell.length_c   1.000
_cell.angle_alpha   90.00
_cell.angle_beta   90.00
_cell.angle_gamma   90.00
#
_symmetry.space_group_name_H-M   'P 1'
#
loop_
_entity.id
_entity.type
_entity.pdbx_description
1 polymer ?
#
loop_
_entity_poly.entity_id
_entity_poly.type
_entity_poly.pdbx_seq_one_letter_code
_entity_poly.pdbx_strand_id
1 'polypeptide(L)'
;HAIAEIMSAYAGPSLLAEVAALTAALDAPRRPVAALVGGAKVSSKIRVLKNLIGRMDHLIIGGGMGNTFLAASGYRVGRSVYEPDCVSVARDIMEAAAANGCRILLPSDVTVARMFEAEALATTVPVAAVPDEAMALDVGPRTVAEIK
;
A
#
# COMPACT_ATOMS: atom_id res chain seq x y z
N HIS A 1 15.56 -25.44 1.92
CA HIS A 1 14.97 -26.75 2.24
C HIS A 1 16.10 -27.73 2.43
N ALA A 2 16.46 -28.12 3.67
CA ALA A 2 17.54 -29.08 3.88
C ALA A 2 17.47 -29.80 5.24
N ILE A 3 17.45 -29.10 6.38
CA ILE A 3 17.62 -29.77 7.70
C ILE A 3 16.32 -30.25 8.35
N ALA A 4 15.22 -29.52 8.15
CA ALA A 4 13.91 -29.83 8.76
C ALA A 4 13.23 -31.09 8.18
N GLU A 5 13.71 -31.60 7.03
CA GLU A 5 13.23 -32.85 6.41
C GLU A 5 14.03 -34.08 6.87
N ILE A 6 15.23 -33.86 7.44
CA ILE A 6 16.16 -34.93 7.86
C ILE A 6 16.05 -35.18 9.37
N MET A 7 15.60 -34.19 10.14
CA MET A 7 15.47 -34.27 11.60
C MET A 7 14.15 -33.66 12.06
N SER A 8 13.66 -34.11 13.22
CA SER A 8 12.47 -33.54 13.85
C SER A 8 12.64 -32.03 14.05
N ALA A 9 11.78 -31.24 13.40
CA ALA A 9 11.78 -29.80 13.46
C ALA A 9 10.60 -29.29 14.30
N TYR A 10 10.87 -28.33 15.18
CA TYR A 10 9.86 -27.73 16.05
C TYR A 10 9.97 -26.21 15.96
N ALA A 11 8.83 -25.52 15.98
CA ALA A 11 8.80 -24.07 16.02
C ALA A 11 9.11 -23.58 17.44
N GLY A 12 10.09 -22.69 17.56
CA GLY A 12 10.35 -21.99 18.81
C GLY A 12 9.25 -20.97 19.15
N PRO A 13 9.24 -20.42 20.37
CA PRO A 13 8.18 -19.50 20.82
C PRO A 13 7.96 -18.29 19.92
N SER A 14 9.03 -17.69 19.38
CA SER A 14 8.93 -16.52 18.49
C SER A 14 8.23 -16.85 17.17
N LEU A 15 8.57 -17.99 16.56
CA LEU A 15 7.94 -18.43 15.31
C LEU A 15 6.47 -18.78 15.54
N LEU A 16 6.15 -19.45 16.66
CA LEU A 16 4.77 -19.74 17.04
C LEU A 16 3.95 -18.46 17.24
N ALA A 17 4.52 -17.46 17.92
CA ALA A 17 3.85 -16.17 18.13
C ALA A 17 3.60 -15.43 16.80
N GLU A 18 4.57 -15.43 15.88
CA GLU A 18 4.41 -14.81 14.56
C GLU A 18 3.35 -15.52 13.72
N VAL A 19 3.40 -16.86 13.66
CA VAL A 19 2.39 -17.65 12.93
C VAL A 19 1.00 -17.42 13.52
N ALA A 20 0.85 -17.44 14.85
CA ALA A 20 -0.44 -17.18 15.50
C ALA A 20 -0.98 -15.78 15.18
N ALA A 21 -0.12 -14.75 15.19
CA ALA A 21 -0.50 -13.39 14.84
C ALA A 21 -0.96 -13.28 13.37
N LEU A 22 -0.22 -13.91 12.44
CA LEU A 22 -0.58 -13.92 11.02
C LEU A 22 -1.88 -14.67 10.76
N THR A 23 -2.09 -15.84 11.38
CA THR A 23 -3.34 -16.62 11.27
C THR A 23 -4.53 -15.81 11.78
N ALA A 24 -4.40 -15.18 12.95
CA ALA A 24 -5.45 -14.34 13.52
C ALA A 24 -5.80 -13.14 12.61
N ALA A 25 -4.80 -12.56 11.94
CA ALA A 25 -5.01 -11.43 11.04
C ALA A 25 -5.56 -11.82 9.65
N LEU A 26 -5.25 -13.02 9.14
CA LEU A 26 -5.52 -13.42 7.75
C LEU A 26 -6.63 -14.46 7.57
N ASP A 27 -6.79 -15.40 8.50
CA ASP A 27 -7.72 -16.54 8.35
C ASP A 27 -9.02 -16.35 9.15
N ALA A 28 -8.93 -15.76 10.35
CA ALA A 28 -10.09 -15.49 11.20
C ALA A 28 -10.07 -14.07 11.81
N PRO A 29 -9.96 -13.00 10.99
CA PRO A 29 -9.90 -11.65 11.52
C PRO A 29 -11.23 -11.22 12.12
N ARG A 30 -11.15 -10.47 13.23
CA ARG A 30 -12.30 -9.72 13.73
C ARG A 30 -12.55 -8.54 12.80
N ARG A 31 -13.74 -8.49 12.19
CA ARG A 31 -14.12 -7.43 11.25
C ARG A 31 -14.66 -6.18 11.97
N PRO A 32 -14.46 -4.97 11.40
CA PRO A 32 -13.75 -4.69 10.16
C PRO A 32 -12.23 -4.87 10.30
N VAL A 33 -11.59 -5.42 9.27
CA VAL A 33 -10.13 -5.59 9.19
C VAL A 33 -9.55 -4.77 8.04
N ALA A 34 -8.46 -4.07 8.34
CA ALA A 34 -7.74 -3.24 7.39
C ALA A 34 -6.29 -3.69 7.25
N ALA A 35 -5.75 -3.60 6.04
CA ALA A 35 -4.33 -3.77 5.78
C ALA A 35 -3.73 -2.45 5.26
N LEU A 36 -2.62 -2.02 5.85
CA LEU A 36 -1.80 -0.91 5.34
C LEU A 36 -0.63 -1.48 4.54
N VAL A 37 -0.58 -1.16 3.25
CA VAL A 37 0.50 -1.57 2.35
C VAL A 37 1.19 -0.33 1.81
N GLY A 38 2.44 -0.15 2.21
CA GLY A 38 3.33 0.86 1.66
C GLY A 38 4.53 0.25 0.93
N GLY A 39 5.35 1.13 0.36
CA GLY A 39 6.57 0.79 -0.36
C GLY A 39 6.74 1.68 -1.59
N ALA A 40 7.86 1.51 -2.30
CA ALA A 40 8.16 2.31 -3.48
C ALA A 40 7.58 1.75 -4.78
N LYS A 41 7.38 0.43 -4.88
CA LYS A 41 7.04 -0.28 -6.13
C LYS A 41 5.87 -1.24 -5.95
N VAL A 42 4.85 -1.09 -6.80
CA VAL A 42 3.72 -2.02 -6.97
C VAL A 42 4.21 -3.39 -7.41
N SER A 43 5.14 -3.46 -8.36
CA SER A 43 5.67 -4.71 -8.92
C SER A 43 6.14 -5.70 -7.84
N SER A 44 6.78 -5.19 -6.78
CA SER A 44 7.27 -5.98 -5.65
C SER A 44 6.18 -6.52 -4.71
N LYS A 45 4.95 -5.98 -4.80
CA LYS A 45 3.84 -6.26 -3.85
C LYS A 45 2.59 -6.84 -4.51
N ILE A 46 2.56 -7.06 -5.83
CA ILE A 46 1.38 -7.56 -6.57
C ILE A 46 0.78 -8.81 -5.90
N ARG A 47 1.60 -9.82 -5.60
CA ARG A 47 1.12 -11.09 -5.00
C ARG A 47 0.50 -10.87 -3.62
N VAL A 48 1.08 -9.98 -2.81
CA VAL A 48 0.57 -9.65 -1.48
C VAL A 48 -0.77 -8.92 -1.60
N LEU A 49 -0.85 -7.91 -2.48
CA LEU A 49 -2.09 -7.16 -2.72
C LEU A 49 -3.23 -8.08 -3.17
N LYS A 50 -2.97 -8.97 -4.15
CA LYS A 50 -3.96 -9.94 -4.62
C LYS A 50 -4.45 -10.90 -3.53
N ASN A 51 -3.59 -11.29 -2.58
CA ASN A 51 -4.00 -12.13 -1.46
C ASN A 51 -4.84 -11.35 -0.43
N LEU A 52 -4.49 -10.08 -0.18
CA LEU A 52 -5.16 -9.26 0.83
C LEU A 52 -6.57 -8.83 0.40
N ILE A 53 -6.78 -8.48 -0.88
CA ILE A 53 -8.10 -8.00 -1.36
C ILE A 53 -9.23 -9.02 -1.15
N GLY A 54 -8.95 -10.32 -1.11
CA GLY A 54 -9.95 -11.36 -0.83
C GLY A 54 -10.23 -11.59 0.66
N ARG A 55 -9.45 -10.97 1.55
CA ARG A 55 -9.48 -11.23 3.00
C ARG A 55 -9.78 -9.98 3.84
N MET A 56 -9.57 -8.79 3.27
CA MET A 56 -9.65 -7.51 3.98
C MET A 56 -10.93 -6.74 3.65
N ASP A 57 -11.47 -6.00 4.62
CA ASP A 57 -12.55 -5.03 4.37
C ASP A 57 -11.97 -3.73 3.78
N HIS A 58 -10.78 -3.34 4.23
CA HIS A 58 -10.09 -2.13 3.78
C HIS A 58 -8.64 -2.40 3.42
N LEU A 59 -8.19 -1.81 2.32
CA LEU A 59 -6.79 -1.84 1.90
C LEU A 59 -6.29 -0.40 1.73
N ILE A 60 -5.45 0.04 2.64
CA ILE A 60 -4.85 1.38 2.63
C ILE A 60 -3.53 1.29 1.87
N ILE A 61 -3.38 2.11 0.82
CA ILE A 61 -2.17 2.14 0.00
C ILE A 61 -1.47 3.48 0.18
N GLY A 62 -0.21 3.44 0.60
CA GLY A 62 0.63 4.63 0.82
C GLY A 62 2.04 4.48 0.25
N GLY A 63 2.90 5.46 0.51
CA GLY A 63 4.25 5.52 -0.04
C GLY A 63 4.30 5.68 -1.56
N GLY A 64 5.47 5.48 -2.17
CA GLY A 64 5.67 5.67 -3.61
C GLY A 64 4.76 4.82 -4.51
N MET A 65 4.39 3.61 -4.06
CA MET A 65 3.45 2.77 -4.80
C MET A 65 2.05 3.38 -4.87
N GLY A 66 1.66 4.19 -3.88
CA GLY A 66 0.40 4.95 -3.88
C GLY A 66 0.28 5.85 -5.11
N ASN A 67 1.38 6.42 -5.60
CA ASN A 67 1.38 7.23 -6.82
C ASN A 67 0.98 6.44 -8.06
N THR A 68 1.32 5.14 -8.13
CA THR A 68 0.89 4.28 -9.25
C THR A 68 -0.62 4.05 -9.23
N PHE A 69 -1.21 3.90 -8.04
CA PHE A 69 -2.67 3.78 -7.89
C PHE A 69 -3.39 5.11 -8.15
N LEU A 70 -2.81 6.24 -7.73
CA LEU A 70 -3.32 7.58 -8.05
C LEU A 70 -3.30 7.81 -9.58
N ALA A 71 -2.20 7.46 -10.25
CA ALA A 71 -2.10 7.52 -11.72
C ALA A 71 -3.13 6.59 -12.39
N ALA A 72 -3.33 5.37 -11.88
CA ALA A 72 -4.35 4.45 -12.38
C ALA A 72 -5.79 4.98 -12.22
N SER A 73 -6.02 5.82 -11.21
CA SER A 73 -7.27 6.55 -10.95
C SER A 73 -7.41 7.84 -11.77
N GLY A 74 -6.44 8.16 -12.62
CA GLY A 74 -6.47 9.33 -13.52
C GLY A 74 -5.89 10.62 -12.94
N TYR A 75 -5.30 10.59 -11.74
CA TYR A 75 -4.63 11.77 -11.17
C TYR A 75 -3.25 11.98 -11.79
N ARG A 76 -2.87 13.25 -11.94
CA ARG A 76 -1.49 13.61 -12.26
C ARG A 76 -0.63 13.48 -11.01
N VAL A 77 0.55 12.90 -11.17
CA VAL A 77 1.50 12.67 -10.06
C VAL A 77 2.81 13.45 -10.25
N GLY A 78 2.87 14.40 -11.18
CA GLY A 78 4.07 15.19 -11.46
C GLY A 78 5.31 14.35 -11.70
N ARG A 79 6.40 14.67 -10.99
CA ARG A 79 7.68 13.93 -11.02
C ARG A 79 7.75 12.79 -9.99
N SER A 80 6.65 12.45 -9.32
CA SER A 80 6.64 11.42 -8.28
C SER A 80 7.09 10.07 -8.83
N VAL A 81 7.72 9.25 -7.99
CA VAL A 81 8.04 7.86 -8.36
C VAL A 81 6.74 7.07 -8.50
N TYR A 82 6.52 6.49 -9.68
CA TYR A 82 5.46 5.52 -9.97
C TYR A 82 5.93 4.56 -11.06
N GLU A 83 5.21 3.46 -11.27
CA GLU A 83 5.54 2.45 -12.28
C GLU A 83 4.51 2.49 -13.44
N PRO A 84 4.81 3.18 -14.57
CA PRO A 84 3.88 3.32 -15.69
C PRO A 84 3.38 1.97 -16.22
N ASP A 85 4.28 0.99 -16.32
CA ASP A 85 3.96 -0.36 -16.80
C ASP A 85 3.05 -1.15 -15.84
N CYS A 86 2.94 -0.70 -14.58
CA CYS A 86 2.07 -1.29 -13.57
C CYS A 86 0.74 -0.54 -13.39
N VAL A 87 0.47 0.52 -14.16
CA VAL A 87 -0.78 1.30 -14.06
C VAL A 87 -2.00 0.44 -14.41
N SER A 88 -1.91 -0.39 -15.46
CA SER A 88 -2.97 -1.34 -15.80
C SER A 88 -3.18 -2.36 -14.68
N VAL A 89 -2.10 -2.94 -14.16
CA VAL A 89 -2.15 -3.90 -13.05
C VAL A 89 -2.76 -3.28 -11.79
N ALA A 90 -2.43 -2.04 -11.47
CA ALA A 90 -3.03 -1.33 -10.33
C ALA A 90 -4.54 -1.13 -10.52
N ARG A 91 -4.99 -0.84 -11.75
CA ARG A 91 -6.43 -0.77 -12.08
C ARG A 91 -7.12 -2.12 -11.90
N ASP A 92 -6.52 -3.20 -12.41
CA ASP A 92 -7.07 -4.56 -12.23
C ASP A 92 -7.20 -4.92 -10.74
N ILE A 93 -6.23 -4.51 -9.90
CA ILE A 93 -6.28 -4.71 -8.46
C ILE A 93 -7.43 -3.91 -7.82
N MET A 94 -7.64 -2.65 -8.25
CA MET A 94 -8.75 -1.83 -7.74
C MET A 94 -10.12 -2.44 -8.10
N GLU A 95 -10.27 -2.93 -9.33
CA GLU A 95 -11.48 -3.60 -9.79
C GLU A 95 -11.72 -4.91 -9.03
N ALA A 96 -10.67 -5.73 -8.88
CA ALA A 96 -10.75 -6.98 -8.12
C ALA A 96 -11.07 -6.73 -6.64
N ALA A 97 -10.53 -5.68 -6.04
CA ALA A 97 -10.85 -5.30 -4.66
C ALA A 97 -12.33 -4.95 -4.51
N ALA A 98 -12.87 -4.10 -5.40
CA ALA A 98 -14.28 -3.76 -5.41
C ALA A 98 -15.18 -5.00 -5.57
N ALA A 99 -14.81 -5.94 -6.45
CA ALA A 99 -15.52 -7.20 -6.64
C ALA A 99 -15.50 -8.12 -5.39
N ASN A 100 -14.47 -8.02 -4.55
CA ASN A 100 -14.36 -8.78 -3.30
C ASN A 100 -14.93 -8.04 -2.07
N GLY A 101 -15.56 -6.87 -2.27
CA GLY A 101 -16.06 -6.05 -1.16
C GLY A 101 -14.95 -5.38 -0.34
N CYS A 102 -13.72 -5.34 -0.85
CA CYS A 102 -12.58 -4.68 -0.23
C CYS A 102 -12.47 -3.24 -0.75
N ARG A 103 -12.60 -2.26 0.15
CA ARG A 103 -12.45 -0.85 -0.22
C ARG A 103 -10.97 -0.46 -0.18
N ILE A 104 -10.43 -0.05 -1.33
CA ILE A 104 -9.11 0.56 -1.40
C ILE A 104 -9.19 2.04 -0.97
N LEU A 105 -8.35 2.42 -0.02
CA LEU A 105 -8.18 3.79 0.45
C LEU A 105 -6.86 4.34 -0.10
N LEU A 106 -6.98 5.39 -0.92
CA LEU A 106 -5.87 6.14 -1.49
C LEU A 106 -5.77 7.51 -0.81
N PRO A 107 -4.58 8.16 -0.81
CA PRO A 107 -4.43 9.49 -0.24
C PRO A 107 -5.38 10.50 -0.87
N SER A 108 -6.02 11.34 -0.05
CA SER A 108 -6.84 12.48 -0.50
C SER A 108 -6.01 13.76 -0.64
N ASP A 109 -4.88 13.82 0.06
CA ASP A 109 -3.86 14.86 -0.02
C ASP A 109 -2.45 14.29 0.15
N VAL A 110 -1.47 15.02 -0.37
CA VAL A 110 -0.07 14.62 -0.37
C VAL A 110 0.82 15.80 -0.05
N THR A 111 1.92 15.51 0.64
CA THR A 111 3.00 16.45 0.87
C THR A 111 3.96 16.35 -0.30
N VAL A 112 4.13 17.47 -1.00
CA VAL A 112 4.93 17.56 -2.23
C VAL A 112 6.16 18.45 -2.04
N ALA A 113 7.25 18.09 -2.72
CA ALA A 113 8.46 18.90 -2.81
C ALA A 113 9.06 18.83 -4.22
N ARG A 114 9.86 19.83 -4.60
CA ARG A 114 10.55 19.85 -5.91
C ARG A 114 11.87 19.07 -5.92
N MET A 115 12.41 18.74 -4.75
CA MET A 115 13.68 18.04 -4.57
C MET A 115 13.51 16.97 -3.48
N PHE A 116 14.26 15.87 -3.60
CA PHE A 116 14.25 14.77 -2.63
C PHE A 116 15.42 14.94 -1.66
N GLU A 117 15.29 15.91 -0.76
CA GLU A 117 16.33 16.33 0.18
C GLU A 117 15.69 16.70 1.52
N ALA A 118 16.44 16.56 2.61
CA ALA A 118 15.92 16.77 3.97
C ALA A 118 15.41 18.20 4.22
N GLU A 119 15.99 19.19 3.53
CA GLU A 119 15.69 20.62 3.70
C GLU A 119 14.80 21.17 2.59
N ALA A 120 14.28 20.31 1.71
CA ALA A 120 13.43 20.73 0.62
C ALA A 120 12.15 21.39 1.15
N LEU A 121 11.79 22.54 0.59
CA LEU A 121 10.52 23.20 0.91
C LEU A 121 9.36 22.30 0.47
N ALA A 122 8.62 21.81 1.46
CA ALA A 122 7.46 20.96 1.26
C ALA A 122 6.16 21.75 1.47
N THR A 123 5.15 21.43 0.68
CA THR A 123 3.79 21.94 0.86
C THR A 123 2.79 20.81 0.70
N THR A 124 1.64 20.91 1.35
CA THR A 124 0.58 19.92 1.20
C THR A 124 -0.43 20.40 0.16
N VAL A 125 -0.78 19.52 -0.78
CA VAL A 125 -1.79 19.79 -1.81
C VAL A 125 -2.79 18.64 -1.90
N PRO A 126 -4.04 18.88 -2.33
CA PRO A 126 -4.93 17.81 -2.76
C PRO A 126 -4.28 16.97 -3.86
N VAL A 127 -4.58 15.66 -3.92
CA VAL A 127 -4.02 14.78 -4.98
C VAL A 127 -4.37 15.24 -6.40
N ALA A 128 -5.50 15.95 -6.57
CA ALA A 128 -5.90 16.52 -7.85
C ALA A 128 -5.07 17.75 -8.28
N ALA A 129 -4.23 18.30 -7.38
CA ALA A 129 -3.50 19.54 -7.57
C ALA A 129 -1.98 19.37 -7.40
N VAL A 130 -1.46 18.15 -7.59
CA VAL A 130 -0.01 17.90 -7.60
C VAL A 130 0.61 18.65 -8.80
N PRO A 131 1.55 19.60 -8.57
CA PRO A 131 2.22 20.30 -9.65
C PRO A 131 3.09 19.37 -10.51
N ASP A 132 3.19 19.63 -11.81
CA ASP A 132 3.93 18.78 -12.75
C ASP A 132 5.42 18.68 -12.38
N GLU A 133 6.00 19.75 -11.83
CA GLU A 133 7.39 19.80 -11.39
C GLU A 133 7.62 19.28 -9.96
N ALA A 134 6.58 18.89 -9.22
CA ALA A 134 6.70 18.42 -7.84
C ALA A 134 6.63 16.89 -7.73
N MET A 135 7.09 16.36 -6.60
CA MET A 135 7.04 14.96 -6.23
C MET A 135 6.22 14.81 -4.96
N ALA A 136 5.23 13.92 -4.95
CA ALA A 136 4.52 13.47 -3.77
C ALA A 136 5.41 12.49 -2.99
N LEU A 137 5.84 12.91 -1.80
CA LEU A 137 6.83 12.20 -0.99
C LEU A 137 6.22 11.60 0.28
N ASP A 138 5.10 12.14 0.75
CA ASP A 138 4.37 11.62 1.88
C ASP A 138 2.87 11.91 1.74
N VAL A 139 2.06 11.24 2.55
CA VAL A 139 0.63 11.52 2.67
C VAL A 139 0.42 12.84 3.42
N GLY A 140 -0.68 13.54 3.11
CA GLY A 140 -1.05 14.75 3.81
C GLY A 140 -1.83 14.48 5.12
N PRO A 141 -2.03 15.53 5.93
CA PRO A 141 -2.75 15.43 7.20
C PRO A 141 -4.21 15.02 7.06
N ARG A 142 -4.89 15.33 5.94
CA ARG A 142 -6.29 14.90 5.75
C ARG A 142 -6.36 13.40 5.53
N THR A 143 -5.47 12.85 4.71
CA THR A 143 -5.32 11.40 4.52
C THR A 143 -5.08 10.69 5.84
N VAL A 144 -4.21 11.22 6.70
CA VAL A 144 -3.96 10.65 8.03
C VAL A 144 -5.20 10.71 8.91
N ALA A 145 -5.98 11.79 8.84
CA ALA A 145 -7.21 11.93 9.61
C ALA A 145 -8.33 10.98 9.14
N GLU A 146 -8.38 10.60 7.87
CA GLU A 146 -9.36 9.67 7.32
C GLU A 146 -9.14 8.20 7.74
N ILE A 147 -7.94 7.87 8.20
CA ILE A 147 -7.55 6.51 8.61
C ILE A 147 -7.68 6.30 10.14
N LYS A 148 -7.76 7.38 10.92
CA LYS A 148 -7.92 7.34 12.38
C LYS A 148 -9.33 6.95 12.80
#